data_AF-A0A3D8Q2K7-F1
#
_entry.id   AF-A0A3D8Q2K7-F1
#
_cell.length_a   1.000
_cell.length_b   1.000
_cell.length_c   1.000
_cell.angle_alpha   90.00
_cell.angle_beta   90.00
_cell.angle_gamma   90.00
#
_symmetry.space_group_name_H-M   'P 1'
#
loop_
_entity.id
_entity.type
_entity.pdbx_description
1 polymer ?
#
loop_
_entity_poly.entity_id
_entity_poly.type
_entity_poly.pdbx_seq_one_letter_code
_entity_poly.pdbx_strand_id
1 'polypeptide(L)'
;MARVTSGRPLRRTSPPTKPSSAISKKSLRTTQERHPQVSSPHPQKRHEYNLASRQRDIFDWYERCHYNDDAGNIYSPEWQYRLKNWEEEFGQDIESLYHEIASCERMPHQLEIGMLFQVHPIAAFSLWNLLQACYALDKVICGSSTPESDKLQEWQSWRPLQYLLSEDVTATWVDSLAAFSSKIKLSTSKFDKEAEAIRLYEMAEGFQSLEEARKTLVSVFQGNRDNMSCSYWTLNLILTGVNKRCRVIEDNYSSNC
;
A
#
# COMPACT_ATOMS: atom_id res chain seq x y z
N MET A 1 2.86 60.00 21.89
CA MET A 1 3.43 60.75 20.73
C MET A 1 3.32 59.79 19.54
N ALA A 2 2.47 60.04 18.53
CA ALA A 2 2.62 61.01 17.42
C ALA A 2 3.75 60.58 16.45
N ARG A 3 3.60 60.45 15.12
CA ARG A 3 2.54 60.81 14.13
C ARG A 3 2.32 59.57 13.20
N VAL A 4 1.25 59.32 12.43
CA VAL A 4 0.26 60.11 11.64
C VAL A 4 0.80 60.74 10.34
N THR A 5 0.61 60.03 9.20
CA THR A 5 0.14 60.49 7.86
C THR A 5 0.04 59.23 6.97
N SER A 6 -1.02 58.83 6.25
CA SER A 6 -2.15 59.47 5.53
C SER A 6 -1.83 59.92 4.08
N GLY A 7 -2.32 59.17 3.08
CA GLY A 7 -2.28 59.55 1.66
C GLY A 7 -3.28 58.73 0.82
N ARG A 8 -4.19 59.40 0.09
CA ARG A 8 -5.30 58.82 -0.71
C ARG A 8 -5.85 59.90 -1.68
N PRO A 9 -6.83 59.61 -2.56
CA PRO A 9 -6.70 59.14 -3.96
C PRO A 9 -7.14 60.19 -5.01
N LEU A 10 -7.12 59.84 -6.31
CA LEU A 10 -7.91 60.43 -7.43
C LEU A 10 -8.07 59.30 -8.50
N ARG A 11 -9.21 59.00 -9.19
CA ARG A 11 -10.15 59.75 -10.08
C ARG A 11 -9.40 60.41 -11.28
N ARG A 12 -9.86 60.43 -12.54
CA ARG A 12 -11.14 60.18 -13.27
C ARG A 12 -10.74 59.66 -14.72
N THR A 13 -11.50 59.31 -15.77
CA THR A 13 -12.89 59.50 -16.27
C THR A 13 -13.30 58.32 -17.20
N SER A 14 -14.14 58.50 -18.23
CA SER A 14 -14.72 57.41 -19.09
C SER A 14 -15.04 57.92 -20.55
N PRO A 15 -15.45 57.05 -21.51
CA PRO A 15 -15.53 57.30 -22.98
C PRO A 15 -16.95 57.84 -23.40
N PRO A 16 -17.44 57.85 -24.68
CA PRO A 16 -16.91 57.27 -25.95
C PRO A 16 -17.13 58.05 -27.28
N THR A 17 -16.67 57.48 -28.41
CA THR A 17 -17.13 57.82 -29.78
C THR A 17 -17.37 56.59 -30.69
N LYS A 18 -18.54 56.58 -31.32
CA LYS A 18 -18.91 55.99 -32.64
C LYS A 18 -19.39 57.19 -33.51
N PRO A 19 -19.79 57.05 -34.80
CA PRO A 19 -19.83 55.89 -35.70
C PRO A 19 -19.14 56.15 -37.07
N SER A 20 -19.20 55.18 -37.99
CA SER A 20 -19.83 55.38 -39.31
C SER A 20 -20.11 54.04 -40.02
N SER A 21 -20.87 54.08 -41.12
CA SER A 21 -21.37 52.93 -41.87
C SER A 21 -20.87 52.92 -43.33
N ALA A 22 -20.64 51.73 -43.88
CA ALA A 22 -20.73 51.49 -45.33
C ALA A 22 -21.19 50.05 -45.61
N ILE A 23 -21.93 49.85 -46.70
CA ILE A 23 -22.52 48.55 -47.09
C ILE A 23 -21.90 48.10 -48.41
N SER A 24 -21.51 46.83 -48.51
CA SER A 24 -21.55 46.10 -49.77
C SER A 24 -21.79 44.60 -49.55
N LYS A 25 -22.15 43.88 -50.62
CA LYS A 25 -22.79 42.55 -50.58
C LYS A 25 -21.93 41.46 -51.23
N LYS A 26 -22.31 40.20 -50.95
CA LYS A 26 -21.89 38.93 -51.59
C LYS A 26 -20.47 38.42 -51.26
N SER A 27 -20.42 37.41 -50.40
CA SER A 27 -20.12 36.04 -50.87
C SER A 27 -20.64 35.01 -49.87
N LEU A 28 -21.33 33.96 -50.33
CA LEU A 28 -21.59 32.79 -49.49
C LEU A 28 -20.37 31.86 -49.58
N ARG A 29 -19.63 31.75 -48.47
CA ARG A 29 -18.84 30.55 -48.16
C ARG A 29 -19.07 30.20 -46.71
N THR A 30 -19.66 29.02 -46.49
CA THR A 30 -19.88 28.46 -45.16
C THR A 30 -18.54 28.01 -44.59
N THR A 31 -17.85 28.91 -43.89
CA THR A 31 -16.69 28.56 -43.06
C THR A 31 -17.21 27.74 -41.88
N GLN A 32 -17.29 26.42 -42.07
CA GLN A 32 -17.63 25.48 -41.02
C GLN A 32 -16.52 25.51 -39.98
N GLU A 33 -16.79 26.13 -38.82
CA GLU A 33 -15.85 26.16 -37.71
C GLU A 33 -15.56 24.74 -37.26
N ARG A 34 -14.37 24.24 -37.61
CA ARG A 34 -13.82 23.03 -37.00
C ARG A 34 -13.43 23.36 -35.57
N HIS A 35 -14.40 23.27 -34.66
CA HIS A 35 -14.08 22.91 -33.29
C HIS A 35 -13.11 21.72 -33.34
N PRO A 36 -11.95 21.78 -32.68
CA PRO A 36 -11.16 20.58 -32.49
C PRO A 36 -12.01 19.60 -31.69
N GLN A 37 -12.40 18.48 -32.31
CA GLN A 37 -12.85 17.34 -31.53
C GLN A 37 -11.66 16.92 -30.66
N VAL A 38 -11.70 17.32 -29.39
CA VAL A 38 -10.85 16.72 -28.37
C VAL A 38 -11.30 15.28 -28.28
N SER A 39 -10.57 14.40 -28.95
CA SER A 39 -10.82 12.96 -28.94
C SER A 39 -10.68 12.48 -27.50
N SER A 40 -11.81 12.32 -26.81
CA SER A 40 -11.85 11.70 -25.48
C SER A 40 -11.08 10.38 -25.56
N PRO A 41 -10.06 10.15 -24.72
CA PRO A 41 -9.25 8.94 -24.82
C PRO A 41 -10.17 7.72 -24.68
N HIS A 42 -9.96 6.72 -25.54
CA HIS A 42 -10.61 5.42 -25.40
C HIS A 42 -10.45 4.93 -23.95
N PRO A 43 -11.48 4.31 -23.32
CA PRO A 43 -11.45 3.96 -21.90
C PRO A 43 -10.14 3.29 -21.47
N GLN A 44 -9.69 2.27 -22.21
CA GLN A 44 -8.41 1.58 -21.99
C GLN A 44 -7.22 2.52 -21.84
N LYS A 45 -7.07 3.52 -22.71
CA LYS A 45 -5.98 4.53 -22.64
C LYS A 45 -6.09 5.46 -21.43
N ARG A 46 -7.27 5.57 -20.82
CA ARG A 46 -7.50 6.32 -19.58
C ARG A 46 -7.14 5.48 -18.34
N HIS A 47 -7.42 4.17 -18.38
CA HIS A 47 -7.00 3.22 -17.33
C HIS A 47 -5.48 3.04 -17.30
N GLU A 48 -4.84 2.82 -18.45
CA GLU A 48 -3.37 2.71 -18.58
C GLU A 48 -2.64 3.93 -17.98
N TYR A 49 -3.16 5.13 -18.23
CA TYR A 49 -2.61 6.38 -17.68
C TYR A 49 -2.79 6.50 -16.15
N ASN A 50 -3.92 6.02 -15.61
CA ASN A 50 -4.20 6.01 -14.17
C ASN A 50 -3.27 5.06 -13.41
N LEU A 51 -3.12 3.82 -13.89
CA LEU A 51 -2.22 2.83 -13.30
C LEU A 51 -0.76 3.29 -13.34
N ALA A 52 -0.29 3.81 -14.48
CA ALA A 52 1.07 4.33 -14.61
C ALA A 52 1.35 5.54 -13.68
N SER A 53 0.34 6.38 -13.40
CA SER A 53 0.45 7.43 -12.38
C SER A 53 0.62 6.82 -10.99
N ARG A 54 -0.30 5.94 -10.57
CA ARG A 54 -0.27 5.32 -9.23
C ARG A 54 1.04 4.57 -8.94
N GLN A 55 1.62 3.89 -9.93
CA GLN A 55 2.93 3.23 -9.78
C GLN A 55 4.06 4.23 -9.58
N ARG A 56 4.03 5.38 -10.28
CA ARG A 56 4.96 6.50 -10.04
C ARG A 56 4.73 7.15 -8.68
N ASP A 57 3.49 7.39 -8.28
CA ASP A 57 3.15 8.00 -6.99
C ASP A 57 3.67 7.17 -5.79
N ILE A 58 3.71 5.84 -5.94
CA ILE A 58 4.37 4.91 -4.99
C ILE A 58 5.90 5.08 -5.04
N PHE A 59 6.50 4.99 -6.22
CA PHE A 59 7.96 5.10 -6.39
C PHE A 59 8.51 6.44 -5.85
N ASP A 60 7.91 7.55 -6.27
CA ASP A 60 8.28 8.92 -5.89
C ASP A 60 8.06 9.21 -4.39
N TRP A 61 7.26 8.40 -3.70
CA TRP A 61 7.13 8.43 -2.23
C TRP A 61 8.22 7.60 -1.56
N TYR A 62 8.44 6.36 -2.02
CA TYR A 62 9.45 5.46 -1.45
C TYR A 62 10.87 6.02 -1.60
N GLU A 63 11.24 6.56 -2.76
CA GLU A 63 12.55 7.22 -3.01
C GLU A 63 12.76 8.43 -2.09
N ARG A 64 11.72 9.26 -1.94
CA ARG A 64 11.74 10.47 -1.10
C ARG A 64 11.83 10.17 0.39
N CYS A 65 11.29 9.03 0.83
CA CYS A 65 11.41 8.52 2.18
C CYS A 65 12.61 7.58 2.38
N HIS A 66 13.45 7.41 1.35
CA HIS A 66 14.67 6.61 1.34
C HIS A 66 14.46 5.09 1.55
N TYR A 67 13.28 4.58 1.21
CA TYR A 67 12.95 3.15 1.17
C TYR A 67 13.28 2.56 -0.21
N ASN A 68 14.50 2.82 -0.70
CA ASN A 68 14.86 2.68 -2.12
C ASN A 68 14.79 1.24 -2.62
N ASP A 69 15.16 0.26 -1.79
CA ASP A 69 15.23 -1.15 -2.18
C ASP A 69 13.84 -1.77 -2.44
N ASP A 70 12.82 -1.25 -1.76
CA ASP A 70 11.41 -1.59 -2.00
C ASP A 70 10.82 -0.85 -3.22
N ALA A 71 11.30 0.36 -3.51
CA ALA A 71 10.68 1.28 -4.47
C ALA A 71 10.52 0.68 -5.87
N GLY A 72 11.50 -0.10 -6.33
CA GLY A 72 11.49 -0.71 -7.66
C GLY A 72 10.44 -1.83 -7.83
N ASN A 73 9.98 -2.44 -6.74
CA ASN A 73 9.14 -3.65 -6.81
C ASN A 73 7.77 -3.40 -7.43
N ILE A 74 7.23 -2.17 -7.34
CA ILE A 74 5.94 -1.77 -7.96
C ILE A 74 5.91 -1.92 -9.49
N TYR A 75 7.06 -2.02 -10.15
CA TYR A 75 7.18 -2.22 -11.59
C TYR A 75 7.40 -3.69 -11.99
N SER A 76 7.45 -4.63 -11.04
CA SER A 76 7.70 -6.06 -11.32
C SER A 76 6.59 -6.69 -12.18
N PRO A 77 6.85 -7.80 -12.90
CA PRO A 77 5.82 -8.52 -13.65
C PRO A 77 4.66 -9.02 -12.77
N GLU A 78 4.94 -9.33 -11.50
CA GLU A 78 3.92 -9.70 -10.52
C GLU A 78 2.99 -8.52 -10.21
N TRP A 79 3.55 -7.33 -9.95
CA TRP A 79 2.76 -6.13 -9.71
C TRP A 79 1.97 -5.72 -10.95
N GLN A 80 2.55 -5.81 -12.15
CA GLN A 80 1.80 -5.57 -13.40
C GLN A 80 0.58 -6.50 -13.54
N TYR A 81 0.71 -7.77 -13.15
CA TYR A 81 -0.40 -8.73 -13.13
C TYR A 81 -1.45 -8.39 -12.05
N ARG A 82 -1.04 -8.11 -10.81
CA ARG A 82 -1.94 -7.72 -9.71
C ARG A 82 -2.72 -6.46 -10.03
N LEU A 83 -2.06 -5.42 -10.54
CA LEU A 83 -2.67 -4.14 -10.90
C LEU A 83 -3.70 -4.28 -12.00
N LYS A 84 -3.45 -5.13 -13.01
CA LYS A 84 -4.44 -5.44 -14.04
C LYS A 84 -5.68 -6.11 -13.43
N ASN A 85 -5.49 -7.15 -12.63
CA ASN A 85 -6.61 -7.87 -12.01
C ASN A 85 -7.44 -6.95 -11.11
N TRP A 86 -6.79 -6.11 -10.28
CA TRP A 86 -7.47 -5.18 -9.39
C TRP A 86 -8.13 -3.97 -10.11
N GLU A 87 -7.75 -3.65 -11.35
CA GLU A 87 -8.50 -2.70 -12.19
C GLU A 87 -9.71 -3.38 -12.87
N GLU A 88 -9.61 -4.66 -13.22
CA GLU A 88 -10.73 -5.46 -13.74
C GLU A 88 -11.78 -5.79 -12.64
N GLU A 89 -11.34 -6.00 -11.40
CA GLU A 89 -12.18 -6.34 -10.24
C GLU A 89 -12.69 -5.11 -9.48
N PHE A 90 -11.82 -4.14 -9.19
CA PHE A 90 -12.11 -2.97 -8.34
C PHE A 90 -12.00 -1.62 -9.08
N GLY A 91 -11.73 -1.57 -10.39
CA GLY A 91 -11.60 -0.31 -11.15
C GLY A 91 -12.92 0.44 -11.41
N GLN A 92 -13.96 0.16 -10.62
CA GLN A 92 -15.25 0.84 -10.64
C GLN A 92 -15.33 1.87 -9.48
N ASP A 93 -16.47 2.55 -9.37
CA ASP A 93 -16.69 3.74 -8.54
C ASP A 93 -15.90 3.82 -7.21
N ILE A 94 -14.96 4.77 -7.15
CA ILE A 94 -14.11 5.03 -5.98
C ILE A 94 -14.94 5.48 -4.77
N GLU A 95 -16.10 6.13 -4.96
CA GLU A 95 -16.98 6.50 -3.84
C GLU A 95 -17.61 5.26 -3.18
N SER A 96 -18.00 4.24 -3.96
CA SER A 96 -18.40 2.93 -3.45
C SER A 96 -17.27 2.26 -2.66
N LEU A 97 -16.05 2.24 -3.20
CA LEU A 97 -14.89 1.65 -2.51
C LEU A 97 -14.59 2.31 -1.16
N TYR A 98 -14.71 3.64 -1.04
CA TYR A 98 -14.58 4.32 0.25
C TYR A 98 -15.61 3.84 1.27
N HIS A 99 -16.86 3.61 0.85
CA HIS A 99 -17.92 3.08 1.72
C HIS A 99 -17.71 1.60 2.08
N GLU A 100 -17.26 0.78 1.13
CA GLU A 100 -16.98 -0.64 1.35
C GLU A 100 -15.79 -0.84 2.30
N ILE A 101 -14.69 -0.11 2.08
CA ILE A 101 -13.53 -0.07 2.99
C ILE A 101 -13.96 0.41 4.38
N ALA A 102 -14.79 1.46 4.49
CA ALA A 102 -15.31 1.90 5.79
C ALA A 102 -16.16 0.82 6.50
N SER A 103 -16.93 0.02 5.75
CA SER A 103 -17.71 -1.09 6.31
C SER A 103 -16.84 -2.22 6.89
N CYS A 104 -15.61 -2.39 6.37
CA CYS A 104 -14.66 -3.40 6.83
C CYS A 104 -14.20 -3.17 8.29
N GLU A 105 -14.39 -2.00 8.88
CA GLU A 105 -14.13 -1.77 10.32
C GLU A 105 -14.88 -2.79 11.21
N ARG A 106 -16.09 -3.19 10.78
CA ARG A 106 -16.94 -4.18 11.50
C ARG A 106 -16.67 -5.62 11.08
N MET A 107 -16.08 -5.83 9.91
CA MET A 107 -15.78 -7.15 9.34
C MET A 107 -14.37 -7.14 8.72
N PRO A 108 -13.30 -7.05 9.53
CA PRO A 108 -11.97 -6.73 8.99
C PRO A 108 -11.42 -7.76 8.00
N HIS A 109 -11.84 -9.02 8.15
CA HIS A 109 -11.57 -10.12 7.23
C HIS A 109 -12.15 -9.92 5.80
N GLN A 110 -12.84 -8.81 5.52
CA GLN A 110 -13.35 -8.46 4.19
C GLN A 110 -12.47 -7.45 3.44
N LEU A 111 -11.50 -6.81 4.11
CA LEU A 111 -10.62 -5.82 3.49
C LEU A 111 -9.66 -6.49 2.49
N GLU A 112 -9.87 -6.23 1.20
CA GLU A 112 -8.95 -6.64 0.12
C GLU A 112 -7.83 -5.61 -0.10
N ILE A 113 -6.66 -6.08 -0.52
CA ILE A 113 -5.55 -5.20 -0.93
C ILE A 113 -5.93 -4.42 -2.20
N GLY A 114 -6.65 -5.03 -3.14
CA GLY A 114 -7.08 -4.38 -4.38
C GLY A 114 -8.00 -3.18 -4.15
N MET A 115 -8.99 -3.31 -3.27
CA MET A 115 -9.84 -2.21 -2.82
C MET A 115 -8.99 -1.08 -2.22
N LEU A 116 -8.11 -1.42 -1.26
CA LEU A 116 -7.23 -0.43 -0.64
C LEU A 116 -6.27 0.21 -1.64
N PHE A 117 -5.83 -0.50 -2.68
CA PHE A 117 -4.91 0.00 -3.70
C PHE A 117 -5.56 1.03 -4.63
N GLN A 118 -6.81 0.77 -5.06
CA GLN A 118 -7.57 1.69 -5.90
C GLN A 118 -7.74 3.07 -5.26
N VAL A 119 -7.89 3.10 -3.93
CA VAL A 119 -8.19 4.30 -3.14
C VAL A 119 -6.94 4.93 -2.51
N HIS A 120 -6.03 4.10 -1.98
CA HIS A 120 -4.84 4.51 -1.23
C HIS A 120 -3.60 3.65 -1.63
N PRO A 121 -3.07 3.82 -2.85
CA PRO A 121 -2.06 2.91 -3.44
C PRO A 121 -0.79 2.74 -2.60
N ILE A 122 -0.29 3.82 -1.98
CA ILE A 122 0.91 3.79 -1.11
C ILE A 122 0.64 2.97 0.17
N ALA A 123 -0.58 3.08 0.74
CA ALA A 123 -0.98 2.31 1.92
C ALA A 123 -1.06 0.81 1.60
N ALA A 124 -1.71 0.46 0.48
CA ALA A 124 -1.79 -0.92 0.00
C ALA A 124 -0.42 -1.53 -0.34
N PHE A 125 0.49 -0.77 -0.95
CA PHE A 125 1.85 -1.23 -1.23
C PHE A 125 2.65 -1.47 0.06
N SER A 126 2.57 -0.57 1.05
CA SER A 126 3.21 -0.78 2.35
C SER A 126 2.64 -1.99 3.12
N LEU A 127 1.33 -2.27 2.97
CA LEU A 127 0.69 -3.47 3.53
C LEU A 127 1.13 -4.73 2.80
N TRP A 128 1.32 -4.69 1.49
CA TRP A 128 1.87 -5.80 0.72
C TRP A 128 3.28 -6.18 1.22
N ASN A 129 4.18 -5.21 1.35
CA ASN A 129 5.57 -5.48 1.77
C ASN A 129 5.61 -6.03 3.21
N LEU A 130 4.75 -5.54 4.11
CA LEU A 130 4.58 -6.11 5.44
C LEU A 130 4.11 -7.57 5.39
N LEU A 131 3.12 -7.89 4.55
CA LEU A 131 2.63 -9.27 4.38
C LEU A 131 3.72 -10.18 3.80
N GLN A 132 4.52 -9.71 2.83
CA GLN A 132 5.65 -10.48 2.30
C GLN A 132 6.72 -10.76 3.37
N ALA A 133 7.04 -9.78 4.22
CA ALA A 133 7.95 -10.01 5.35
C ALA A 133 7.38 -11.03 6.35
N CYS A 134 6.07 -10.96 6.64
CA CYS A 134 5.39 -11.97 7.45
C CYS A 134 5.46 -13.37 6.82
N TYR A 135 5.13 -13.53 5.54
CA TYR A 135 5.15 -14.84 4.83
C TYR A 135 6.57 -15.41 4.68
N ALA A 136 7.58 -14.55 4.51
CA ALA A 136 8.98 -14.97 4.51
C ALA A 136 9.39 -15.53 5.88
N LEU A 137 9.01 -14.85 6.96
CA LEU A 137 9.29 -15.29 8.33
C LEU A 137 8.47 -16.52 8.73
N ASP A 138 7.19 -16.63 8.32
CA ASP A 138 6.36 -17.83 8.47
C ASP A 138 7.09 -19.06 7.89
N LYS A 139 7.68 -18.94 6.70
CA LYS A 139 8.38 -20.02 6.00
C LYS A 139 9.62 -20.49 6.76
N VAL A 140 10.39 -19.58 7.38
CA VAL A 140 11.54 -19.96 8.20
C VAL A 140 11.09 -20.58 9.53
N ILE A 141 10.08 -20.00 10.20
CA ILE A 141 9.59 -20.44 11.51
C ILE A 141 8.86 -21.78 11.42
N CYS A 142 7.97 -21.98 10.46
CA CYS A 142 7.27 -23.26 10.26
C CYS A 142 8.24 -24.30 9.69
N GLY A 143 9.00 -23.95 8.65
CA GLY A 143 9.91 -24.83 7.92
C GLY A 143 9.40 -25.15 6.52
N SER A 144 10.19 -25.94 5.78
CA SER A 144 10.00 -26.25 4.36
C SER A 144 9.54 -27.70 4.09
N SER A 145 9.06 -28.42 5.10
CA SER A 145 8.42 -29.73 4.93
C SER A 145 7.12 -29.59 4.12
N THR A 146 6.68 -30.67 3.46
CA THR A 146 5.53 -30.61 2.53
C THR A 146 4.22 -30.11 3.16
N PRO A 147 3.73 -30.62 4.31
CA PRO A 147 2.41 -30.21 4.81
C PRO A 147 2.37 -28.77 5.33
N GLU A 148 3.47 -28.24 5.88
CA GLU A 148 3.58 -26.82 6.22
C GLU A 148 3.84 -25.93 4.99
N SER A 149 4.44 -26.44 3.90
CA SER A 149 4.43 -25.76 2.60
C SER A 149 3.01 -25.55 2.05
N ASP A 150 2.11 -26.53 2.22
CA ASP A 150 0.71 -26.40 1.79
C ASP A 150 -0.03 -25.34 2.62
N LYS A 151 0.16 -25.32 3.95
CA LYS A 151 -0.36 -24.26 4.85
C LYS A 151 0.11 -22.86 4.44
N LEU A 152 1.40 -22.71 4.09
CA LEU A 152 1.97 -21.42 3.69
C LEU A 152 1.32 -20.88 2.41
N GLN A 153 1.00 -21.76 1.45
CA GLN A 153 0.25 -21.37 0.25
C GLN A 153 -1.21 -21.01 0.57
N GLU A 154 -1.85 -21.73 1.50
CA GLU A 154 -3.20 -21.39 1.97
C GLU A 154 -3.21 -19.98 2.59
N TRP A 155 -2.30 -19.69 3.52
CA TRP A 155 -2.20 -18.39 4.20
C TRP A 155 -1.91 -17.24 3.22
N GLN A 156 -1.11 -17.46 2.18
CA GLN A 156 -0.85 -16.48 1.12
C GLN A 156 -2.06 -16.19 0.23
N SER A 157 -3.08 -17.06 0.24
CA SER A 157 -4.36 -16.85 -0.45
C SER A 157 -5.41 -16.11 0.39
N TRP A 158 -5.18 -15.96 1.70
CA TRP A 158 -6.11 -15.29 2.61
C TRP A 158 -6.04 -13.76 2.52
N ARG A 159 -7.12 -13.11 2.97
CA ARG A 159 -7.19 -11.64 3.06
C ARG A 159 -6.26 -11.09 4.14
N PRO A 160 -5.67 -9.88 3.97
CA PRO A 160 -4.70 -9.29 4.89
C PRO A 160 -5.04 -9.42 6.37
N LEU A 161 -6.24 -9.02 6.77
CA LEU A 161 -6.64 -9.00 8.18
C LEU A 161 -7.22 -10.36 8.65
N GLN A 162 -7.58 -11.26 7.74
CA GLN A 162 -7.85 -12.67 8.06
C GLN A 162 -6.53 -13.36 8.47
N TYR A 163 -5.49 -13.21 7.65
CA TYR A 163 -4.15 -13.74 7.94
C TYR A 163 -3.49 -13.08 9.15
N LEU A 164 -3.46 -11.74 9.22
CA LEU A 164 -2.77 -11.04 10.31
C LEU A 164 -3.41 -11.31 11.68
N LEU A 165 -4.73 -11.49 11.76
CA LEU A 165 -5.44 -11.72 13.03
C LEU A 165 -5.64 -13.20 13.38
N SER A 166 -5.28 -14.15 12.50
CA SER A 166 -5.49 -15.58 12.72
C SER A 166 -4.75 -16.13 13.95
N GLU A 167 -5.50 -16.81 14.82
CA GLU A 167 -4.93 -17.57 15.94
C GLU A 167 -4.26 -18.87 15.45
N ASP A 168 -4.70 -19.45 14.31
CA ASP A 168 -4.15 -20.72 13.79
C ASP A 168 -2.72 -20.58 13.25
N VAL A 169 -2.41 -19.43 12.63
CA VAL A 169 -1.03 -19.04 12.26
C VAL A 169 -0.19 -18.89 13.54
N THR A 170 -0.74 -18.18 14.53
CA THR A 170 -0.07 -17.90 15.81
C THR A 170 0.20 -19.18 16.60
N ALA A 171 -0.74 -20.14 16.62
CA ALA A 171 -0.57 -21.45 17.24
C ALA A 171 0.45 -22.31 16.49
N THR A 172 0.40 -22.32 15.15
CA THR A 172 1.40 -23.04 14.34
C THR A 172 2.82 -22.51 14.60
N TRP A 173 3.01 -21.19 14.77
CA TRP A 173 4.30 -20.62 15.19
C TRP A 173 4.76 -21.13 16.57
N VAL A 174 3.86 -21.19 17.57
CA VAL A 174 4.19 -21.70 18.91
C VAL A 174 4.66 -23.15 18.84
N ASP A 175 3.92 -24.01 18.13
CA ASP A 175 4.26 -25.43 17.97
C ASP A 175 5.61 -25.60 17.23
N SER A 176 5.82 -24.88 16.13
CA SER A 176 7.06 -24.97 15.34
C SER A 176 8.29 -24.43 16.09
N LEU A 177 8.16 -23.36 16.87
CA LEU A 177 9.25 -22.84 17.71
C LEU A 177 9.55 -23.77 18.90
N ALA A 178 8.53 -24.35 19.53
CA ALA A 178 8.72 -25.35 20.60
C ALA A 178 9.42 -26.62 20.07
N ALA A 179 9.03 -27.10 18.88
CA ALA A 179 9.69 -28.20 18.20
C ALA A 179 11.14 -27.85 17.82
N PHE A 180 11.40 -26.64 17.32
CA PHE A 180 12.74 -26.17 16.96
C PHE A 180 13.67 -26.02 18.19
N SER A 181 13.19 -25.44 19.28
CA SER A 181 13.89 -25.39 20.57
C SER A 181 14.24 -26.80 21.07
N SER A 182 13.30 -27.73 20.98
CA SER A 182 13.51 -29.13 21.35
C SER A 182 14.57 -29.81 20.46
N LYS A 183 14.55 -29.53 19.14
CA LYS A 183 15.54 -30.02 18.18
C LYS A 183 16.94 -29.50 18.50
N ILE A 184 17.11 -28.19 18.74
CA ILE A 184 18.39 -27.57 19.14
C ILE A 184 18.98 -28.26 20.39
N LYS A 185 18.15 -28.53 21.40
CA LYS A 185 18.55 -29.21 22.65
C LYS A 185 18.97 -30.68 22.44
N LEU A 186 18.46 -31.33 21.39
CA LEU A 186 18.74 -32.73 21.04
C LEU A 186 19.82 -32.89 19.96
N SER A 187 20.22 -31.81 19.26
CA SER A 187 21.26 -31.83 18.23
C SER A 187 22.59 -32.33 18.80
N THR A 188 23.01 -33.53 18.39
CA THR A 188 24.28 -34.14 18.86
C THR A 188 25.42 -33.99 17.86
N SER A 189 25.15 -34.00 16.54
CA SER A 189 26.20 -33.83 15.53
C SER A 189 26.56 -32.36 15.31
N LYS A 190 27.71 -32.11 14.64
CA LYS A 190 28.07 -30.76 14.18
C LYS A 190 27.11 -30.25 13.09
N PHE A 191 26.71 -31.13 12.16
CA PHE A 191 25.89 -30.74 11.01
C PHE A 191 24.48 -30.30 11.44
N ASP A 192 23.87 -30.97 12.41
CA ASP A 192 22.57 -30.55 12.96
C ASP A 192 22.67 -29.14 13.58
N LYS A 193 23.73 -28.89 14.37
CA LYS A 193 23.95 -27.58 15.00
C LYS A 193 24.21 -26.47 13.99
N GLU A 194 24.89 -26.80 12.89
CA GLU A 194 25.16 -25.88 11.78
C GLU A 194 23.86 -25.54 11.03
N ALA A 195 22.99 -26.53 10.78
CA ALA A 195 21.68 -26.33 10.17
C ALA A 195 20.72 -25.51 11.06
N GLU A 196 20.62 -25.81 12.37
CA GLU A 196 19.78 -25.02 13.27
C GLU A 196 20.34 -23.59 13.47
N ALA A 197 21.66 -23.40 13.44
CA ALA A 197 22.28 -22.08 13.54
C ALA A 197 22.03 -21.21 12.29
N ILE A 198 22.08 -21.80 11.09
CA ILE A 198 21.65 -21.13 9.84
C ILE A 198 20.18 -20.70 9.96
N ARG A 199 19.30 -21.59 10.43
CA ARG A 199 17.88 -21.28 10.59
C ARG A 199 17.62 -20.18 11.64
N LEU A 200 18.36 -20.15 12.74
CA LEU A 200 18.31 -19.04 13.72
C LEU A 200 18.72 -17.70 13.09
N TYR A 201 19.74 -17.71 12.22
CA TYR A 201 20.18 -16.52 11.47
C TYR A 201 19.10 -16.05 10.47
N GLU A 202 18.51 -16.97 9.70
CA GLU A 202 17.39 -16.67 8.80
C GLU A 202 16.16 -16.10 9.54
N MET A 203 15.85 -16.59 10.75
CA MET A 203 14.79 -16.02 11.59
C MET A 203 15.09 -14.59 12.04
N ALA A 204 16.36 -14.30 12.37
CA ALA A 204 16.79 -12.96 12.79
C ALA A 204 16.76 -11.95 11.63
N GLU A 205 17.19 -12.33 10.43
CA GLU A 205 17.03 -11.52 9.21
C GLU A 205 15.56 -11.26 8.89
N GLY A 206 14.73 -12.32 8.86
CA GLY A 206 13.29 -12.17 8.60
C GLY A 206 12.56 -11.29 9.62
N PHE A 207 12.96 -11.34 10.89
CA PHE A 207 12.43 -10.44 11.93
C PHE A 207 12.87 -8.99 11.73
N GLN A 208 14.12 -8.74 11.32
CA GLN A 208 14.59 -7.40 10.98
C GLN A 208 13.81 -6.80 9.80
N SER A 209 13.61 -7.57 8.73
CA SER A 209 12.79 -7.15 7.57
C SER A 209 11.33 -6.90 7.95
N LEU A 210 10.76 -7.70 8.84
CA LEU A 210 9.41 -7.46 9.38
C LEU A 210 9.33 -6.13 10.15
N GLU A 211 10.31 -5.84 11.02
CA GLU A 211 10.37 -4.57 11.74
C GLU A 211 10.62 -3.36 10.83
N GLU A 212 11.33 -3.52 9.73
CA GLU A 212 11.53 -2.47 8.72
C GLU A 212 10.24 -2.19 7.92
N ALA A 213 9.60 -3.23 7.38
CA ALA A 213 8.31 -3.09 6.70
C ALA A 213 7.23 -2.52 7.64
N ARG A 214 7.24 -2.90 8.93
CA ARG A 214 6.39 -2.34 9.99
C ARG A 214 6.63 -0.85 10.20
N LYS A 215 7.88 -0.37 10.26
CA LYS A 215 8.21 1.06 10.38
C LYS A 215 7.71 1.86 9.17
N THR A 216 7.92 1.33 7.96
CA THR A 216 7.42 1.93 6.71
C THR A 216 5.89 2.03 6.70
N LEU A 217 5.18 0.94 7.01
CA LEU A 217 3.72 0.93 7.09
C LEU A 217 3.19 1.88 8.18
N VAL A 218 3.81 1.91 9.37
CA VAL A 218 3.45 2.87 10.42
C VAL A 218 3.62 4.32 9.92
N SER A 219 4.71 4.63 9.22
CA SER A 219 4.95 5.94 8.61
C SER A 219 3.85 6.32 7.60
N VAL A 220 3.53 5.42 6.67
CA VAL A 220 2.49 5.62 5.64
C VAL A 220 1.11 5.85 6.28
N PHE A 221 0.69 4.98 7.21
CA PHE A 221 -0.64 5.07 7.81
C PHE A 221 -0.78 6.22 8.82
N GLN A 222 0.31 6.67 9.45
CA GLN A 222 0.28 7.88 10.29
C GLN A 222 0.30 9.16 9.46
N GLY A 223 1.12 9.23 8.39
CA GLY A 223 1.23 10.40 7.52
C GLY A 223 -0.01 10.68 6.67
N ASN A 224 -0.86 9.67 6.44
CA ASN A 224 -2.09 9.81 5.64
C ASN A 224 -3.38 9.94 6.47
N ARG A 225 -3.30 10.14 7.79
CA ARG A 225 -4.48 10.13 8.69
C ARG A 225 -5.62 11.06 8.27
N ASP A 226 -5.29 12.27 7.82
CA ASP A 226 -6.30 13.27 7.43
C ASP A 226 -6.97 12.97 6.09
N ASN A 227 -6.36 12.10 5.26
CA ASN A 227 -6.81 11.75 3.90
C ASN A 227 -7.37 10.32 3.78
N MET A 228 -7.09 9.45 4.76
CA MET A 228 -7.47 8.03 4.78
C MET A 228 -8.28 7.75 6.05
N SER A 229 -9.62 7.79 5.94
CA SER A 229 -10.53 7.62 7.07
C SER A 229 -10.39 6.28 7.79
N CYS A 230 -10.03 5.21 7.06
CA CYS A 230 -9.76 3.89 7.62
C CYS A 230 -8.39 3.74 8.29
N SER A 231 -7.51 4.75 8.21
CA SER A 231 -6.10 4.66 8.62
C SER A 231 -5.93 4.19 10.06
N TYR A 232 -6.71 4.74 10.98
CA TYR A 232 -6.56 4.49 12.41
C TYR A 232 -6.92 3.03 12.78
N TRP A 233 -8.11 2.56 12.40
CA TRP A 233 -8.55 1.21 12.75
C TRP A 233 -7.75 0.16 11.97
N THR A 234 -7.45 0.40 10.69
CA THR A 234 -6.66 -0.53 9.86
C THR A 234 -5.26 -0.72 10.44
N LEU A 235 -4.55 0.38 10.77
CA LEU A 235 -3.23 0.32 11.40
C LEU A 235 -3.26 -0.39 12.76
N ASN A 236 -4.29 -0.14 13.58
CA ASN A 236 -4.43 -0.76 14.89
C ASN A 236 -4.61 -2.29 14.80
N LEU A 237 -5.40 -2.78 13.84
CA LEU A 237 -5.59 -4.21 13.60
C LEU A 237 -4.32 -4.86 13.02
N ILE A 238 -3.65 -4.22 12.07
CA ILE A 238 -2.37 -4.69 11.52
C ILE A 238 -1.34 -4.83 12.65
N LEU A 239 -1.15 -3.79 13.47
CA LEU A 239 -0.21 -3.82 14.59
C LEU A 239 -0.62 -4.85 15.65
N THR A 240 -1.92 -5.10 15.86
CA THR A 240 -2.37 -6.19 16.76
C THR A 240 -1.90 -7.55 16.24
N GLY A 241 -2.06 -7.82 14.95
CA GLY A 241 -1.62 -9.08 14.32
C GLY A 241 -0.10 -9.28 14.26
N VAL A 242 0.66 -8.21 14.01
CA VAL A 242 2.13 -8.23 14.04
C VAL A 242 2.64 -8.40 15.48
N ASN A 243 2.13 -7.62 16.44
CA ASN A 243 2.59 -7.68 17.82
C ASN A 243 2.35 -9.06 18.48
N LYS A 244 1.31 -9.81 18.06
CA LYS A 244 1.12 -11.22 18.46
C LYS A 244 2.29 -12.10 18.02
N ARG A 245 2.67 -12.02 16.74
CA ARG A 245 3.81 -12.76 16.15
C ARG A 245 5.13 -12.42 16.85
N CYS A 246 5.40 -11.13 17.10
CA CYS A 246 6.58 -10.69 17.84
C CYS A 246 6.67 -11.34 19.23
N ARG A 247 5.57 -11.32 20.00
CA ARG A 247 5.54 -11.93 21.35
C ARG A 247 5.81 -13.43 21.33
N VAL A 248 5.27 -14.17 20.35
CA VAL A 248 5.54 -15.61 20.21
C VAL A 248 7.03 -15.90 20.02
N ILE A 249 7.78 -15.00 19.36
CA ILE A 249 9.25 -15.08 19.30
C ILE A 249 9.88 -14.72 20.65
N GLU A 250 9.48 -13.59 21.26
CA GLU A 250 10.01 -13.10 22.54
C GLU A 250 9.86 -14.11 23.70
N ASP A 251 8.68 -14.74 23.81
CA ASP A 251 8.35 -15.76 24.82
C ASP A 251 9.19 -17.03 24.62
N ASN A 252 9.37 -17.46 23.36
CA ASN A 252 10.22 -18.60 23.03
C ASN A 252 11.72 -18.31 23.24
N TYR A 253 12.18 -17.09 23.01
CA TYR A 253 13.57 -16.71 23.30
C TYR A 253 13.84 -16.68 24.81
N SER A 254 12.92 -16.07 25.56
CA SER A 254 13.00 -15.91 27.02
C SER A 254 12.91 -17.24 27.79
N SER A 255 12.28 -18.25 27.20
CA SER A 255 12.15 -19.60 27.77
C SER A 255 13.37 -20.52 27.53
N ASN A 256 14.44 -20.00 26.94
CA ASN A 256 15.59 -20.77 26.45
C ASN A 256 16.97 -20.21 26.84
N CYS A 257 17.01 -19.21 27.72
CA CYS A 257 18.23 -18.65 28.33
C CYS A 257 18.24 -18.89 29.85
#